data_AF-A0A916NJN7-F1
#
_entry.id   AF-A0A916NJN7-F1
#
_cell.length_a   1.000
_cell.length_b   1.000
_cell.length_c   1.000
_cell.angle_alpha   90.00
_cell.angle_beta   90.00
_cell.angle_gamma   90.00
#
_symmetry.space_group_name_H-M   'P 1'
#
loop_
_entity.id
_entity.type
_entity.pdbx_description
1 polymer ?
#
loop_
_entity_poly.entity_id
_entity_poly.type
_entity_poly.pdbx_seq_one_letter_code
_entity_poly.pdbx_strand_id
1 'polypeptide(L)' 'MVVSEELCEKEIVMHKLCDMGLDQIANWLNALPEDKWKTMFMLYWPTLVKKCGIEA' A
#
# COMPACT_ATOMS: atom_id res chain seq x y z
N MET A 1 11.68 -12.34 16.78
CA MET A 1 10.32 -12.57 16.24
C MET A 1 9.83 -11.20 15.78
N VAL A 2 9.97 -10.84 14.50
CA VAL A 2 9.58 -9.51 13.98
C VAL A 2 8.77 -9.59 12.69
N VAL A 3 8.70 -10.76 12.06
CA VAL A 3 8.03 -10.99 10.77
C VAL A 3 6.50 -10.83 10.88
N SER A 4 5.91 -11.05 12.05
CA SER A 4 4.45 -11.11 12.21
C SER A 4 3.76 -9.74 12.23
N GLU A 5 4.47 -8.68 12.64
CA GLU A 5 3.88 -7.33 12.74
C GLU A 5 3.74 -6.68 11.35
N GLU A 6 4.69 -6.96 10.46
CA GLU A 6 4.79 -6.33 9.13
C GLU A 6 3.69 -6.81 8.18
N LEU A 7 3.32 -8.10 8.29
CA LEU A 7 2.20 -8.73 7.59
C LEU A 7 0.87 -8.06 7.96
N CYS A 8 0.62 -7.89 9.26
CA CYS A 8 -0.60 -7.29 9.79
C CYS A 8 -0.73 -5.82 9.35
N GLU A 9 0.37 -5.07 9.37
CA GLU A 9 0.39 -3.68 8.88
C GLU A 9 0.07 -3.57 7.40
N LYS A 10 0.61 -4.45 6.55
CA LYS A 10 0.36 -4.45 5.11
C LYS A 10 -1.12 -4.71 4.81
N GLU A 11 -1.71 -5.71 5.45
CA GLU A 11 -3.14 -6.02 5.29
C GLU A 11 -4.04 -4.86 5.73
N ILE A 12 -3.73 -4.20 6.84
CA ILE A 12 -4.48 -3.03 7.32
C ILE A 12 -4.40 -1.88 6.29
N VAL A 13 -3.22 -1.62 5.73
CA VAL A 13 -3.04 -0.59 4.70
C VAL A 13 -3.82 -0.96 3.45
N MET A 14 -3.77 -2.20 2.98
CA MET A 14 -4.54 -2.67 1.84
C MET A 14 -6.04 -2.51 2.06
N HIS A 15 -6.56 -2.87 3.23
CA HIS A 15 -7.96 -2.69 3.57
C HIS A 15 -8.39 -1.22 3.54
N LYS A 16 -7.58 -0.31 4.11
CA LYS A 16 -7.84 1.14 4.03
C LYS A 16 -7.82 1.65 2.60
N LEU A 17 -6.91 1.15 1.77
CA LEU A 17 -6.83 1.53 0.36
C LEU A 17 -8.09 1.07 -0.39
N CYS A 18 -8.54 -0.18 -0.20
CA CYS A 18 -9.82 -0.66 -0.75
C CYS A 18 -11.01 0.19 -0.27
N ASP A 19 -11.07 0.53 1.01
CA ASP A 19 -12.17 1.36 1.56
C ASP A 19 -12.23 2.75 0.92
N MET A 20 -11.06 3.32 0.56
CA MET A 20 -10.95 4.58 -0.17
C MET A 20 -11.18 4.45 -1.69
N GLY A 21 -11.50 3.25 -2.20
CA GLY A 21 -11.64 2.98 -3.65
C GLY A 21 -10.30 2.90 -4.39
N LEU A 22 -9.21 2.68 -3.66
CA LEU A 22 -7.83 2.56 -4.16
C LEU A 22 -7.41 1.10 -4.32
N ASP A 23 -8.33 0.25 -4.77
CA ASP A 23 -8.10 -1.17 -5.02
C ASP A 23 -6.89 -1.43 -5.93
N GLN A 24 -6.62 -0.52 -6.89
CA GLN A 24 -5.44 -0.59 -7.75
C GLN A 24 -4.13 -0.45 -6.95
N ILE A 25 -4.10 0.43 -5.95
CA ILE A 25 -2.93 0.61 -5.08
C ILE A 25 -2.82 -0.58 -4.12
N ALA A 26 -3.93 -1.05 -3.56
CA ALA A 26 -3.95 -2.24 -2.69
C ALA A 26 -3.40 -3.47 -3.42
N ASN A 27 -3.81 -3.69 -4.67
CA ASN A 27 -3.34 -4.82 -5.47
C ASN A 27 -1.86 -4.69 -5.87
N TRP A 28 -1.41 -3.46 -6.16
CA TRP A 28 0.02 -3.19 -6.38
C TRP A 28 0.85 -3.45 -5.11
N LEU A 29 0.35 -3.03 -3.94
CA LEU A 29 0.98 -3.29 -2.66
C LEU A 29 1.08 -4.79 -2.38
N ASN A 30 0.01 -5.54 -2.68
CA ASN A 30 -0.03 -6.99 -2.53
C ASN A 30 1.09 -7.67 -3.31
N ALA A 31 1.30 -7.25 -4.56
CA ALA A 31 2.34 -7.78 -5.44
C ALA A 31 3.78 -7.46 -5.00
N LEU A 32 3.97 -6.55 -4.04
CA LEU A 32 5.29 -6.22 -3.52
C LEU A 32 5.76 -7.18 -2.42
N PRO A 33 7.07 -7.47 -2.37
CA PRO A 33 7.65 -8.27 -1.30
C PRO A 33 7.55 -7.53 0.04
N GLU A 34 7.32 -8.29 1.10
CA GLU A 34 7.00 -7.81 2.45
C GLU A 34 8.15 -7.02 3.11
N ASP A 35 9.37 -7.28 2.67
CA ASP A 35 10.57 -6.57 3.10
C ASP A 35 10.69 -5.15 2.49
N LYS A 36 10.01 -4.88 1.36
CA LYS A 36 10.20 -3.65 0.57
C LYS A 36 8.93 -2.84 0.32
N TRP A 37 7.75 -3.39 0.63
CA TRP A 37 6.49 -2.70 0.35
C TRP A 37 6.40 -1.34 1.06
N LYS A 38 6.87 -1.22 2.31
CA LYS A 38 6.83 0.02 3.09
C LYS A 38 7.61 1.15 2.41
N THR A 39 8.85 0.87 2.03
CA THR A 39 9.74 1.83 1.34
C THR A 39 9.21 2.20 -0.03
N MET A 40 8.77 1.20 -0.81
CA MET A 40 8.16 1.42 -2.12
C MET A 40 6.86 2.21 -2.01
N PHE A 41 6.02 1.90 -1.03
CA PHE A 41 4.77 2.61 -0.78
C PHE A 41 5.03 4.09 -0.51
N MET A 42 5.94 4.43 0.42
CA MET A 42 6.27 5.82 0.71
C MET A 42 6.86 6.57 -0.50
N LEU A 43 7.73 5.94 -1.28
CA LEU A 43 8.34 6.55 -2.47
C LEU A 43 7.33 6.77 -3.61
N TYR A 44 6.47 5.78 -3.85
CA TYR A 44 5.52 5.80 -4.96
C TYR A 44 4.18 6.42 -4.58
N TRP A 45 3.87 6.62 -3.29
CA TRP A 45 2.62 7.23 -2.81
C TRP A 45 2.22 8.50 -3.59
N PRO A 46 3.07 9.55 -3.70
CA PRO A 46 2.69 10.75 -4.44
C PRO A 46 2.39 10.49 -5.93
N THR A 47 3.03 9.46 -6.52
CA THR A 47 2.77 9.06 -7.91
C THR A 47 1.47 8.26 -8.01
N LEU A 48 1.21 7.37 -7.06
CA LEU A 48 0.01 6.52 -7.01
C LEU A 48 -1.25 7.35 -6.76
N VAL A 49 -1.19 8.32 -5.84
CA VAL A 49 -2.24 9.30 -5.54
C VAL A 49 -2.57 10.12 -6.80
N LYS A 50 -1.55 10.65 -7.50
CA LYS A 50 -1.73 11.35 -8.77
C LYS A 50 -2.34 10.46 -9.86
N LYS A 51 -1.88 9.21 -9.98
CA LYS A 51 -2.41 8.26 -10.99
C LYS A 51 -3.84 7.86 -10.71
N CYS A 52 -4.22 7.75 -9.45
CA CYS A 52 -5.57 7.44 -9.03
C CYS A 52 -6.51 8.66 -9.06
N GLY A 53 -6.02 9.84 -9.47
CA GLY A 53 -6.84 11.05 -9.53
C GLY A 53 -7.32 11.52 -8.16
N ILE A 54 -6.64 11.11 -7.09
CA ILE A 54 -6.89 11.63 -5.75
C ILE A 54 -6.33 13.05 -5.74
N GLU A 55 -7.19 14.03 -5.95
CA GLU A 55 -6.86 15.43 -5.70
C GLU A 55 -6.69 15.58 -4.18
N ALA A 56 -5.45 15.85 -3.75
CA ALA A 56 -5.09 16.10 -2.36
C ALA A 56 -5.50 17.51 -1.92
#